data_AF-A0A947GK74-F1
#
_entry.id   AF-A0A947GK74-F1
#
_cell.length_a   1.000
_cell.length_b   1.000
_cell.length_c   1.000
_cell.angle_alpha   90.00
_cell.angle_beta   90.00
_cell.angle_gamma   90.00
#
_symmetry.space_group_name_H-M   'P 1'
#
loop_
_entity.id
_entity.type
_entity.pdbx_description
1 polymer ?
#
loop_
_entity_poly.entity_id
_entity_poly.type
_entity_poly.pdbx_seq_one_letter_code
_entity_poly.pdbx_strand_id
1 'polypeptide(L)'
;MKTIFLRFTDRAEALALLGAAGLTVAPRTETETETGPALPPLIMTAAGPVYPDLVFGTGIVALPTGALDGDGQPILAPADGCHVNLLAPDGWPLPGPIAGKVVTPDSPVCVFVG
;
A
#
# COMPACT_ATOMS: atom_id res chain seq x y z
N MET A 1 -3.46 -5.62 -15.60
CA MET A 1 -3.58 -5.15 -14.21
C MET A 1 -2.17 -5.09 -13.65
N LYS A 2 -1.84 -4.05 -12.92
CA LYS A 2 -0.54 -3.86 -12.26
C LYS A 2 -0.71 -3.68 -10.77
N THR A 3 0.25 -4.20 -10.00
CA THR A 3 0.34 -3.91 -8.56
C THR A 3 1.18 -2.66 -8.37
N ILE A 4 0.64 -1.67 -7.67
CA ILE A 4 1.33 -0.46 -7.25
C ILE A 4 1.59 -0.60 -5.75
N PHE A 5 2.85 -0.52 -5.35
CA PHE A 5 3.27 -0.58 -3.96
C PHE A 5 3.35 0.83 -3.39
N LEU A 6 2.64 1.08 -2.30
CA LEU A 6 2.65 2.35 -1.59
C LEU A 6 3.23 2.17 -0.19
N ARG A 7 4.01 3.15 0.27
CA ARG A 7 4.53 3.23 1.63
C ARG A 7 4.12 4.55 2.28
N PHE A 8 3.54 4.44 3.46
CA PHE A 8 3.14 5.54 4.35
C PHE A 8 3.89 5.43 5.67
N THR A 9 3.93 6.53 6.42
CA THR A 9 4.54 6.60 7.75
C THR A 9 3.78 5.71 8.73
N ASP A 10 2.44 5.80 8.70
CA ASP A 10 1.56 5.03 9.57
C ASP A 10 0.18 4.81 8.92
N ARG A 11 -0.69 4.08 9.63
CA ARG A 11 -2.05 3.77 9.17
C ARG A 11 -2.93 5.02 9.05
N ALA A 12 -2.75 6.01 9.92
CA ALA A 12 -3.58 7.22 9.90
C ALA A 12 -3.28 8.07 8.65
N GLU A 13 -2.01 8.20 8.29
CA GLU A 13 -1.57 8.84 7.04
C GLU A 13 -2.11 8.09 5.82
N ALA A 14 -1.99 6.75 5.80
CA ALA A 14 -2.50 5.93 4.71
C ALA A 14 -4.00 6.16 4.50
N LEU A 15 -4.79 6.11 5.57
CA LEU A 15 -6.23 6.34 5.51
C LEU A 15 -6.58 7.76 5.06
N ALA A 16 -5.86 8.78 5.54
CA ALA A 16 -6.10 10.16 5.16
C ALA A 16 -5.85 10.40 3.66
N LEU A 17 -4.72 9.93 3.14
CA LEU A 17 -4.34 10.15 1.73
C LEU A 17 -5.15 9.28 0.77
N LEU A 18 -5.45 8.03 1.14
CA LEU A 18 -6.35 7.17 0.37
C LEU A 18 -7.77 7.71 0.38
N GLY A 19 -8.23 8.28 1.51
CA GLY A 19 -9.53 8.95 1.59
C GLY A 19 -9.61 10.20 0.71
N ALA A 20 -8.57 11.03 0.73
CA ALA A 20 -8.46 12.17 -0.19
C ALA A 20 -8.43 11.74 -1.67
N ALA A 21 -7.96 10.52 -1.95
CA ALA A 21 -7.96 9.91 -3.28
C ALA A 21 -9.29 9.20 -3.65
N GLY A 22 -10.29 9.20 -2.75
CA GLY A 22 -11.56 8.51 -2.97
C GLY A 22 -11.47 6.97 -2.91
N LEU A 23 -10.44 6.45 -2.24
CA LEU A 23 -10.18 5.00 -2.11
C LEU A 23 -10.60 4.44 -0.75
N THR A 24 -11.33 5.20 0.06
CA THR A 24 -11.94 4.74 1.32
C THR A 24 -13.46 4.76 1.24
N VAL A 25 -14.16 3.91 1.99
CA VAL A 25 -15.60 4.08 2.21
C VAL A 25 -15.85 5.10 3.32
N ALA A 26 -16.91 5.90 3.18
CA ALA A 26 -17.44 6.70 4.28
C ALA A 26 -17.84 5.78 5.45
N PRO A 27 -17.70 6.21 6.71
CA PRO A 27 -18.09 5.39 7.86
C PRO A 27 -19.55 4.99 7.72
N ARG A 28 -19.84 3.68 7.74
CA ARG A 28 -21.22 3.19 7.86
C ARG A 28 -21.70 3.57 9.25
N THR A 29 -22.69 4.45 9.33
CA THR A 29 -23.58 4.52 10.49
C THR A 29 -24.30 3.19 10.57
N GLU A 30 -23.88 2.33 11.49
CA GLU A 30 -24.69 1.72 12.55
C GLU A 30 -23.93 0.51 13.14
N THR A 31 -23.51 0.69 14.40
CA THR A 31 -23.19 -0.36 15.38
C THR A 31 -22.27 -1.49 14.89
N GLU A 32 -20.97 -1.23 14.85
CA GLU A 32 -19.99 -2.05 15.56
C GLU A 32 -18.75 -1.18 15.87
N THR A 33 -18.17 -1.47 17.01
CA THR A 33 -17.25 -0.66 17.80
C THR A 33 -15.93 -0.30 17.12
N GLU A 34 -15.56 0.97 17.27
CA GLU A 34 -14.23 1.56 17.02
C GLU A 34 -13.82 1.68 15.52
N THR A 35 -12.92 2.61 15.22
CA THR A 35 -12.17 2.76 13.95
C THR A 35 -12.81 3.61 12.83
N GLY A 36 -12.04 4.58 12.31
CA GLY A 36 -12.42 5.56 11.28
C GLY A 36 -12.62 4.96 9.87
N PRO A 37 -12.48 5.76 8.78
CA PRO A 37 -12.76 5.28 7.41
C PRO A 37 -11.98 4.00 7.10
N ALA A 38 -12.70 2.97 6.65
CA ALA A 38 -12.13 1.70 6.24
C ALA A 38 -11.83 1.71 4.74
N LEU A 39 -10.78 1.01 4.33
CA LEU A 39 -10.50 0.78 2.91
C LEU A 39 -11.41 -0.35 2.42
N PRO A 40 -12.25 -0.12 1.39
CA PRO A 40 -13.03 -1.18 0.80
C PRO A 40 -12.13 -2.09 -0.03
N PRO A 41 -12.38 -3.41 -0.04
CA PRO A 41 -11.56 -4.35 -0.81
C PRO A 41 -11.63 -4.14 -2.33
N LEU A 42 -12.62 -3.37 -2.81
CA LEU A 42 -12.84 -3.09 -4.22
C LEU A 42 -13.47 -1.70 -4.42
N ILE A 43 -12.84 -0.88 -5.27
CA ILE A 43 -13.31 0.43 -5.73
C ILE A 43 -13.55 0.37 -7.25
N MET A 44 -14.70 0.85 -7.71
CA MET A 44 -14.93 1.08 -9.14
C MET A 44 -14.42 2.47 -9.54
N THR A 45 -13.53 2.53 -10.52
CA THR A 45 -13.08 3.79 -11.14
C THR A 45 -13.50 3.83 -12.61
N ALA A 46 -13.41 5.00 -13.24
CA ALA A 46 -13.65 5.14 -14.68
C ALA A 46 -12.71 4.28 -15.56
N ALA A 47 -11.52 3.94 -15.05
CA ALA A 47 -10.55 3.09 -15.74
C ALA A 47 -10.76 1.58 -15.46
N GLY A 48 -11.66 1.23 -14.56
CA GLY A 48 -11.89 -0.14 -14.11
C GLY A 48 -11.71 -0.34 -12.60
N PRO A 49 -11.75 -1.60 -12.14
CA PRO A 49 -11.70 -1.95 -10.72
C PRO A 49 -10.31 -1.73 -10.11
N VAL A 50 -10.25 -1.14 -8.93
CA VAL A 50 -9.06 -0.98 -8.10
C VAL A 50 -9.28 -1.71 -6.77
N TYR A 51 -8.33 -2.55 -6.37
CA TYR A 51 -8.39 -3.31 -5.12
C TYR A 51 -7.30 -2.79 -4.18
N PRO A 52 -7.66 -1.97 -3.17
CA PRO A 52 -6.71 -1.59 -2.14
C PRO A 52 -6.65 -2.67 -1.07
N ASP A 53 -5.45 -3.16 -0.82
CA ASP A 53 -5.18 -4.18 0.19
C ASP A 53 -4.20 -3.62 1.22
N LEU A 54 -4.74 -3.35 2.42
CA LEU A 54 -3.99 -2.86 3.57
C LEU A 54 -3.50 -4.04 4.40
N VAL A 55 -2.72 -4.94 3.79
CA VAL A 55 -2.14 -6.05 4.54
C VAL A 55 -0.91 -5.58 5.30
N PHE A 56 -1.01 -5.65 6.63
CA PHE A 56 0.15 -5.99 7.44
C PHE A 56 0.54 -7.45 7.12
N GLY A 57 1.64 -7.66 6.38
CA GLY A 57 2.25 -8.99 6.26
C GLY A 57 2.12 -9.76 4.93
N THR A 58 1.85 -9.12 3.79
CA THR A 58 2.01 -9.77 2.46
C THR A 58 2.93 -9.02 1.50
N GLY A 59 3.56 -7.93 1.95
CA GLY A 59 4.57 -7.24 1.15
C GLY A 59 5.31 -6.27 2.04
N ILE A 60 6.33 -6.77 2.73
CA ILE A 60 7.32 -5.85 3.26
C ILE A 60 8.11 -5.37 2.03
N VAL A 61 8.04 -4.07 1.74
CA VAL A 61 8.96 -3.47 0.79
C VAL A 61 10.33 -3.56 1.42
N ALA A 62 11.18 -4.44 0.89
CA ALA A 62 12.56 -4.53 1.34
C ALA A 62 13.37 -3.47 0.59
N LEU A 63 14.06 -2.62 1.33
CA LEU A 63 14.93 -1.58 0.76
C LEU A 63 16.39 -1.92 1.06
N PRO A 64 17.33 -1.54 0.17
CA PRO A 64 18.75 -1.66 0.45
C PRO A 64 19.12 -0.96 1.76
N THR A 65 19.82 -1.67 2.63
CA THR A 65 20.33 -1.13 3.91
C THR A 65 21.55 -0.22 3.72
N GLY A 66 22.14 -0.20 2.52
CA GLY A 66 23.43 0.41 2.25
C GLY A 66 24.63 -0.51 2.52
N ALA A 67 24.40 -1.73 2.99
CA ALA A 67 25.43 -2.77 3.15
C ALA A 67 25.37 -3.81 2.02
N LEU A 68 26.49 -4.50 1.78
CA LEU A 68 26.59 -5.62 0.85
C LEU A 68 26.81 -6.94 1.63
N ASP A 69 26.30 -8.05 1.10
CA ASP A 69 26.55 -9.38 1.63
C ASP A 69 27.92 -9.92 1.20
N GLY A 70 28.22 -11.18 1.56
CA GLY A 70 29.48 -11.85 1.24
C GLY A 70 29.74 -12.04 -0.27
N ASP A 71 28.69 -11.95 -1.09
CA ASP A 71 28.74 -12.09 -2.55
C ASP A 71 28.67 -10.71 -3.25
N GLY A 72 28.71 -9.61 -2.48
CA GLY A 72 28.66 -8.24 -2.98
C GLY A 72 27.26 -7.79 -3.42
N GLN A 73 26.20 -8.51 -3.05
CA GLN A 73 24.81 -8.11 -3.31
C GLN A 73 24.30 -7.20 -2.20
N PRO A 74 23.42 -6.22 -2.51
CA PRO A 74 22.84 -5.35 -1.50
C PRO A 74 22.01 -6.16 -0.49
N ILE A 75 22.30 -5.95 0.80
CA ILE A 75 21.48 -6.50 1.88
C ILE A 75 20.17 -5.70 1.92
N LEU A 76 19.05 -6.40 1.75
CA LEU A 76 17.72 -5.82 1.84
C LEU A 76 17.16 -6.01 3.26
N ALA A 77 16.49 -4.99 3.79
CA ALA A 77 15.77 -5.07 5.06
C ALA A 77 14.35 -4.55 4.92
N PRO A 78 13.42 -5.03 5.76
CA PRO A 78 12.09 -4.46 5.87
C PRO A 78 12.10 -2.94 5.98
N ALA A 79 11.37 -2.26 5.10
CA ALA A 79 11.10 -0.85 5.28
C ALA A 79 10.05 -0.68 6.40
N ASP A 80 10.30 0.26 7.31
CA ASP A 80 9.31 0.64 8.33
C ASP A 80 8.11 1.37 7.72
N GLY A 81 6.96 1.31 8.38
CA GLY A 81 5.77 2.08 8.02
C GLY A 81 4.59 1.23 7.55
N CYS A 82 3.54 1.90 7.08
CA CYS A 82 2.32 1.26 6.61
C CYS A 82 2.37 1.04 5.10
N HIS A 83 2.24 -0.20 4.65
CA HIS A 83 2.29 -0.57 3.24
C HIS A 83 0.90 -0.85 2.71
N VAL A 84 0.63 -0.40 1.48
CA VAL A 84 -0.63 -0.64 0.79
C VAL A 84 -0.34 -1.10 -0.62
N ASN A 85 -0.95 -2.21 -1.00
CA ASN A 85 -0.89 -2.72 -2.36
C ASN A 85 -2.15 -2.32 -3.09
N LEU A 86 -2.00 -1.64 -4.23
CA LEU A 86 -3.12 -1.34 -5.12
C LEU A 86 -3.01 -2.22 -6.35
N LEU A 87 -3.97 -3.13 -6.52
CA LEU A 87 -4.15 -3.80 -7.81
C LEU A 87 -5.03 -2.91 -8.68
N ALA A 88 -4.46 -2.33 -9.73
CA ALA A 88 -5.13 -1.36 -10.58
C ALA A 88 -5.02 -1.71 -12.08
N PRO A 89 -5.90 -1.16 -12.93
CA PRO A 89 -5.77 -1.29 -14.38
C PRO A 89 -4.43 -0.74 -14.88
N ASP A 90 -3.92 -1.31 -15.98
CA ASP A 90 -2.73 -0.77 -16.63
C ASP A 90 -3.02 0.66 -17.12
N GLY A 91 -2.06 1.57 -16.92
CA GLY A 91 -2.24 2.98 -17.26
C GLY A 91 -3.23 3.75 -16.37
N TRP A 92 -3.77 3.15 -15.29
CA TRP A 92 -4.60 3.89 -14.33
C TRP A 92 -3.85 5.14 -13.80
N PRO A 93 -4.43 6.34 -13.92
CA PRO A 93 -3.80 7.57 -13.46
C PRO A 93 -3.82 7.60 -11.94
N LEU A 94 -2.66 7.38 -11.33
CA LEU A 94 -2.53 7.37 -9.88
C LEU A 94 -2.87 8.76 -9.30
N PRO A 95 -3.83 8.86 -8.36
CA PRO A 95 -4.21 10.13 -7.77
C PRO A 95 -3.03 10.87 -7.11
N GLY A 96 -2.96 12.18 -7.31
CA GLY A 96 -1.90 13.04 -6.78
C GLY A 96 -1.57 12.85 -5.29
N PRO A 97 -2.58 12.75 -4.38
CA PRO A 97 -2.33 12.54 -2.95
C PRO A 97 -1.52 11.30 -2.59
N ILE A 98 -1.54 10.26 -3.44
CA ILE A 98 -0.83 8.99 -3.22
C ILE A 98 0.33 8.75 -4.19
N ALA A 99 0.50 9.60 -5.21
CA ALA A 99 1.58 9.47 -6.18
C ALA A 99 2.97 9.55 -5.54
N GLY A 100 3.15 10.43 -4.55
CA GLY A 100 4.41 10.55 -3.79
C GLY A 100 4.68 9.41 -2.80
N LYS A 101 3.76 8.44 -2.68
CA LYS A 101 3.88 7.28 -1.78
C LYS A 101 4.30 6.02 -2.53
N VAL A 102 4.39 6.08 -3.86
CA VAL A 102 4.85 4.96 -4.69
C VAL A 102 6.28 4.63 -4.33
N VAL A 103 6.51 3.34 -4.11
CA VAL A 103 7.84 2.78 -3.99
C VAL A 103 8.01 1.74 -5.09
N THR A 104 9.21 1.71 -5.67
CA THR A 104 9.62 0.64 -6.59
C THR A 104 10.44 -0.33 -5.76
N PRO A 105 9.87 -1.45 -5.28
CA PRO A 105 10.65 -2.43 -4.56
C PRO A 105 11.65 -3.10 -5.51
N ASP A 106 12.90 -3.26 -5.07
CA ASP A 106 13.87 -4.13 -5.76
C ASP A 106 13.49 -5.60 -5.64
N SER A 107 12.80 -5.98 -4.54
CA SER A 107 12.20 -7.30 -4.36
C SER A 107 10.97 -7.20 -3.44
N PRO A 108 9.74 -7.23 -3.97
CA PRO A 108 8.56 -7.36 -3.13
C PRO A 108 8.54 -8.77 -2.57
N VAL A 109 8.98 -8.94 -1.32
CA VAL A 109 8.93 -10.24 -0.66
C VAL A 109 7.62 -10.34 0.11
N CYS A 110 6.77 -11.29 -0.29
CA CYS A 110 5.64 -11.73 0.51
C CYS A 110 6.17 -12.50 1.74
N VAL A 111 6.58 -11.79 2.78
CA VAL A 111 6.85 -12.40 4.08
C VAL A 111 5.54 -12.49 4.85
N PHE A 112 4.92 -13.66 4.80
CA PHE A 112 3.89 -14.05 5.76
C PHE A 112 4.56 -14.10 7.14
N VAL A 113 4.23 -13.13 8.00
CA VAL A 113 4.61 -13.21 9.41
C VAL A 113 3.71 -14.28 10.01
N GLY A 114 4.28 -15.46 10.28
CA GLY A 114 3.63 -16.53 11.03
C GLY A 114 3.51 -16.22 12.51
#